data_AF-A0A0R3QCA9-F1
#
_entry.id   AF-A0A0R3QCA9-F1
#
_cell.length_a   1.000
_cell.length_b   1.000
_cell.length_c   1.000
_cell.angle_alpha   90.00
_cell.angle_beta   90.00
_cell.angle_gamma   90.00
#
_symmetry.space_group_name_H-M   'P 1'
#
loop_
_entity.id
_entity.type
_entity.pdbx_description
1 polymer ?
#
loop_
_entity_poly.entity_id
_entity_poly.type
_entity_poly.pdbx_seq_one_letter_code
_entity_poly.pdbx_strand_id
1 'polypeptide(L)'
;MPDANDIFTINIKVPLTDDEATKEGALLVLKEIKPTWKRELISFKAFTVGITNKILCATYSPANGTTHKERLLFRIYGNNTDKIIDRNKEFNNWLYLASHGCAAQIYARFSGGIVSGFLPGNTLTVD
;
A
#
# COMPACT_ATOMS: atom_id res chain seq x y z
N MET A 1 8.80 -18.91 -4.76
CA MET A 1 8.57 -17.50 -4.42
C MET A 1 8.03 -16.82 -5.65
N PRO A 2 7.08 -15.89 -5.56
CA PRO A 2 6.78 -15.03 -6.70
C PRO A 2 8.06 -14.24 -7.03
N ASP A 3 8.51 -14.32 -8.27
CA ASP A 3 9.61 -13.49 -8.74
C ASP A 3 9.12 -12.03 -8.78
N ALA A 4 10.04 -11.07 -8.66
CA ALA A 4 9.69 -9.66 -8.71
C ALA A 4 8.93 -9.27 -9.99
N ASN A 5 9.16 -10.04 -11.07
CA ASN A 5 8.48 -9.90 -12.36
C ASN A 5 7.02 -10.42 -12.35
N ASP A 6 6.64 -11.22 -11.36
CA ASP A 6 5.29 -11.76 -11.21
C ASP A 6 4.37 -10.79 -10.45
N ILE A 7 4.91 -9.72 -9.88
CA ILE A 7 4.11 -8.73 -9.18
C ILE A 7 3.43 -7.80 -10.18
N PHE A 8 2.11 -7.74 -10.06
CA PHE A 8 1.27 -6.86 -10.85
C PHE A 8 1.76 -5.41 -10.76
N THR A 9 2.13 -4.84 -11.91
CA THR A 9 2.68 -3.48 -12.01
C THR A 9 1.69 -2.59 -12.75
N ILE A 10 1.35 -1.47 -12.12
CA ILE A 10 0.31 -0.55 -12.57
C ILE A 10 0.96 0.79 -12.93
N ASN A 11 0.76 1.24 -14.16
CA ASN A 11 1.31 2.52 -14.61
C ASN A 11 0.43 3.71 -14.21
N ILE A 12 0.21 3.87 -12.90
CA ILE A 12 -0.56 4.97 -12.32
C ILE A 12 0.34 5.72 -11.34
N LYS A 13 0.42 7.04 -11.48
CA LYS A 13 1.14 7.91 -10.55
C LYS A 13 0.19 8.41 -9.48
N VAL A 14 0.49 8.12 -8.23
CA VAL A 14 -0.25 8.66 -7.09
C VAL A 14 0.44 9.94 -6.62
N PRO A 15 -0.20 11.12 -6.73
CA PRO A 15 0.41 12.38 -6.32
C PRO A 15 0.53 12.46 -4.79
N LEU A 16 1.59 13.12 -4.32
CA LEU A 16 1.84 13.36 -2.89
C LEU A 16 1.44 14.76 -2.42
N THR A 17 1.11 15.65 -3.36
CA THR A 17 0.92 17.08 -3.12
C THR A 17 -0.36 17.40 -2.36
N ASP A 18 -1.42 16.62 -2.58
CA ASP A 18 -2.74 16.85 -2.02
C ASP A 18 -3.37 15.53 -1.55
N ASP A 19 -4.10 15.57 -0.43
CA ASP A 19 -4.70 14.41 0.20
C ASP A 19 -5.86 13.83 -0.63
N GLU A 20 -6.67 14.66 -1.27
CA GLU A 20 -7.76 14.18 -2.15
C GLU A 20 -7.17 13.57 -3.41
N ALA A 21 -6.23 14.24 -4.06
CA ALA A 21 -5.53 13.71 -5.23
C ALA A 21 -4.82 12.37 -4.93
N THR A 22 -4.24 12.24 -3.73
CA THR A 22 -3.66 10.97 -3.26
C THR A 22 -4.71 9.86 -3.20
N LYS A 23 -5.88 10.16 -2.62
CA LYS A 23 -7.00 9.20 -2.48
C LYS A 23 -7.57 8.82 -3.84
N GLU A 24 -7.75 9.76 -4.76
CA GLU A 24 -8.20 9.46 -6.13
C GLU A 24 -7.21 8.57 -6.86
N GLY A 25 -5.90 8.86 -6.77
CA GLY A 25 -4.87 7.99 -7.34
C GLY A 25 -4.91 6.57 -6.75
N ALA A 26 -5.09 6.46 -5.43
CA ALA A 26 -5.24 5.17 -4.76
C ALA A 26 -6.50 4.40 -5.20
N LEU A 27 -7.63 5.10 -5.43
CA LEU A 27 -8.86 4.49 -5.96
C LEU A 27 -8.65 3.91 -7.37
N LEU A 28 -7.90 4.60 -8.23
CA LEU A 28 -7.58 4.09 -9.56
C LEU A 28 -6.73 2.81 -9.49
N VAL A 29 -5.76 2.76 -8.57
CA VAL A 29 -4.97 1.56 -8.32
C VAL A 29 -5.83 0.44 -7.74
N LEU A 30 -6.72 0.74 -6.78
CA LEU A 30 -7.65 -0.24 -6.19
C LEU A 30 -8.57 -0.88 -7.24
N LYS A 31 -9.02 -0.11 -8.23
CA LYS A 31 -9.85 -0.63 -9.31
C LYS A 31 -9.18 -1.77 -10.08
N GLU A 32 -7.86 -1.69 -10.25
CA GLU A 32 -7.09 -2.72 -10.96
C GLU A 32 -6.81 -3.94 -10.08
N ILE A 33 -6.50 -3.76 -8.79
CA ILE A 33 -6.12 -4.87 -7.89
C ILE A 33 -7.30 -5.53 -7.16
N LYS A 34 -8.39 -4.78 -6.97
CA LYS A 34 -9.60 -5.18 -6.24
C LYS A 34 -10.84 -4.63 -6.96
N PRO A 35 -11.13 -5.10 -8.19
CA PRO A 35 -12.26 -4.60 -8.99
C PRO A 35 -13.64 -4.81 -8.34
N THR A 36 -13.74 -5.72 -7.36
CA THR A 36 -14.95 -6.00 -6.61
C THR A 36 -15.23 -4.98 -5.49
N TRP A 37 -14.25 -4.17 -5.10
CA TRP A 37 -14.43 -3.15 -4.07
C TRP A 37 -15.19 -1.94 -4.64
N LYS A 38 -16.41 -1.71 -4.12
CA LYS A 38 -17.20 -0.53 -4.45
C LYS A 38 -16.63 0.72 -3.80
N ARG A 39 -16.51 1.81 -4.58
CA ARG A 39 -15.91 3.09 -4.16
C ARG A 39 -16.53 3.65 -2.88
N GLU A 40 -17.84 3.61 -2.78
CA GLU A 40 -18.63 4.12 -1.67
C GLU A 40 -18.43 3.34 -0.35
N LEU A 41 -17.86 2.14 -0.42
CA LEU A 41 -17.57 1.28 0.72
C LEU A 41 -16.09 1.31 1.12
N ILE A 42 -15.28 2.13 0.44
CA ILE A 42 -13.87 2.34 0.71
C ILE A 42 -13.70 3.60 1.55
N SER A 43 -12.98 3.48 2.66
CA SER A 43 -12.53 4.62 3.46
C SER A 43 -11.01 4.68 3.51
N PHE A 44 -10.47 5.90 3.57
CA PHE A 44 -9.04 6.14 3.59
C PHE A 44 -8.59 6.77 4.91
N LYS A 45 -7.48 6.28 5.44
CA LYS A 45 -6.77 6.88 6.58
C LYS A 45 -5.31 7.10 6.24
N ALA A 46 -4.85 8.35 6.31
CA ALA A 46 -3.43 8.67 6.17
C ALA A 46 -2.71 8.41 7.51
N PHE A 47 -1.51 7.82 7.43
CA PHE A 47 -0.59 7.71 8.55
C PHE A 47 0.61 8.62 8.28
N THR A 48 0.85 9.57 9.18
CA THR A 48 1.87 10.62 9.06
C THR A 48 3.15 10.34 9.85
N VAL A 49 3.36 9.09 10.29
CA VAL A 49 4.44 8.71 11.22
C VAL A 49 5.82 8.58 10.53
N GLY A 50 5.94 8.96 9.26
CA GLY A 50 7.17 8.83 8.48
C GLY A 50 7.72 10.17 8.01
N ILE A 51 9.04 10.33 8.07
CA ILE A 51 9.74 11.52 7.55
C ILE A 51 9.70 11.54 6.01
N THR A 52 9.75 10.38 5.36
CA THR A 52 10.09 10.28 3.92
C THR A 52 9.05 9.59 3.03
N ASN A 53 8.08 8.87 3.60
CA ASN A 53 7.07 8.13 2.86
C ASN A 53 5.68 8.45 3.41
N LYS A 54 4.72 8.68 2.53
CA LYS A 54 3.30 8.80 2.91
C LYS A 54 2.69 7.41 2.90
N ILE A 55 2.05 7.02 4.01
CA ILE A 55 1.31 5.77 4.10
C ILE A 55 -0.17 6.10 4.10
N LEU A 56 -0.92 5.51 3.17
CA LEU A 56 -2.37 5.62 3.10
C LEU A 56 -2.99 4.22 3.26
N CYS A 57 -3.92 4.08 4.21
CA CYS A 57 -4.66 2.85 4.41
C CYS A 57 -6.03 2.94 3.75
N ALA A 58 -6.30 2.03 2.82
CA ALA A 58 -7.64 1.79 2.29
C ALA A 58 -8.32 0.70 3.10
N THR A 59 -9.55 0.94 3.53
CA THR A 59 -10.37 -0.03 4.26
C THR A 59 -11.67 -0.25 3.52
N TYR A 60 -11.94 -1.50 3.17
CA TYR A 60 -13.22 -1.91 2.57
C TYR A 60 -14.17 -2.39 3.66
N SER A 61 -15.38 -1.81 3.71
CA SER A 61 -16.42 -2.14 4.68
C SER A 61 -17.73 -2.49 3.95
N PRO A 62 -17.93 -3.77 3.57
CA PRO A 62 -19.15 -4.17 2.89
C PRO A 62 -20.39 -4.02 3.80
N ALA A 63 -21.53 -3.66 3.20
CA ALA A 63 -22.79 -3.43 3.91
C ALA A 63 -23.32 -4.67 4.67
N ASN A 64 -22.81 -5.85 4.32
CA ASN A 64 -23.26 -7.15 4.82
C ASN A 64 -22.78 -7.44 6.26
N GLY A 65 -22.17 -6.46 6.95
CA GLY A 65 -21.84 -6.56 8.37
C GLY A 65 -20.72 -7.53 8.72
N THR A 66 -19.91 -7.98 7.75
CA THR A 66 -18.77 -8.85 8.04
C THR A 66 -17.78 -8.13 8.94
N THR A 67 -17.44 -8.73 10.07
CA THR A 67 -16.51 -8.18 11.08
C THR A 67 -15.09 -8.02 10.52
N HIS A 68 -14.76 -8.77 9.46
CA HIS A 68 -13.47 -8.71 8.78
C HIS A 68 -13.46 -7.59 7.73
N LYS A 69 -12.93 -6.43 8.13
CA LYS A 69 -12.62 -5.34 7.21
C LYS A 69 -11.29 -5.62 6.51
N GLU A 70 -11.35 -5.82 5.20
CA GLU A 70 -10.14 -5.96 4.40
C GLU A 70 -9.44 -4.60 4.27
N ARG A 71 -8.12 -4.60 4.45
CA ARG A 71 -7.31 -3.38 4.49
C ARG A 71 -6.05 -3.53 3.66
N LEU A 72 -5.76 -2.50 2.88
CA LEU A 72 -4.55 -2.39 2.06
C LEU A 72 -3.80 -1.11 2.39
N LEU A 73 -2.47 -1.19 2.36
CA LEU A 73 -1.56 -0.09 2.64
C LEU A 73 -0.86 0.34 1.35
N PHE A 74 -1.08 1.61 1.00
CA PHE A 74 -0.38 2.32 -0.04
C PHE A 74 0.85 2.99 0.58
N ARG A 75 2.04 2.50 0.23
CA ARG A 75 3.29 3.13 0.58
C ARG A 75 3.76 3.95 -0.61
N ILE A 76 3.60 5.26 -0.51
CA ILE A 76 3.90 6.22 -1.57
C ILE A 76 5.24 6.88 -1.25
N TYR A 77 6.18 6.75 -2.18
CA TYR A 77 7.56 7.20 -2.01
C TYR A 77 7.69 8.69 -2.25
N GLY A 78 8.29 9.42 -1.30
CA GLY A 78 8.62 10.83 -1.45
C GLY A 78 9.66 11.09 -2.55
N ASN A 79 9.60 12.29 -3.14
CA ASN A 79 10.61 12.75 -4.11
C ASN A 79 12.03 12.67 -3.50
N ASN A 80 13.01 12.29 -4.32
CA ASN A 80 14.46 12.22 -4.00
C ASN A 80 14.93 11.07 -3.08
N THR A 81 14.12 10.06 -2.81
CA THR A 81 14.58 8.92 -1.97
C THR A 81 15.39 7.87 -2.72
N ASP A 82 15.33 7.83 -4.05
CA ASP A 82 16.12 6.92 -4.91
C ASP A 82 17.63 7.25 -4.92
N LYS A 83 18.04 8.38 -4.36
CA LYS A 83 19.46 8.78 -4.28
C LYS A 83 20.23 8.07 -3.15
N ILE A 84 19.54 7.39 -2.24
CA ILE A 84 20.14 6.79 -1.02
C ILE A 84 19.79 5.31 -0.88
N ILE A 85 18.63 4.85 -1.40
CA ILE A 85 18.11 3.49 -1.18
C ILE A 85 17.86 2.79 -2.52
N ASP A 86 18.41 1.59 -2.70
CA ASP A 86 18.10 0.69 -3.82
C ASP A 86 16.70 0.10 -3.64
N ARG A 87 15.71 0.71 -4.31
CA ARG A 87 14.30 0.33 -4.22
C ARG A 87 14.02 -1.08 -4.75
N ASN A 88 14.81 -1.57 -5.70
CA ASN A 88 14.63 -2.92 -6.23
C ASN A 88 15.13 -3.96 -5.22
N LYS A 89 16.24 -3.71 -4.53
CA LYS A 89 16.68 -4.58 -3.41
C LYS A 89 15.70 -4.56 -2.24
N GLU A 90 15.21 -3.39 -1.84
CA GLU A 90 14.19 -3.29 -0.77
C GLU A 90 12.94 -4.12 -1.12
N PHE A 91 12.48 -4.00 -2.37
CA PHE A 91 11.33 -4.73 -2.88
C PHE A 91 11.55 -6.25 -2.90
N ASN A 92 12.69 -6.71 -3.44
CA ASN A 92 13.02 -8.13 -3.51
C ASN A 92 13.17 -8.75 -2.11
N ASN A 93 13.80 -8.03 -1.17
CA ASN A 93 13.90 -8.46 0.21
C ASN A 93 12.53 -8.56 0.87
N TRP A 94 11.63 -7.61 0.59
CA TRP A 94 10.27 -7.67 1.09
C TRP A 94 9.54 -8.90 0.55
N LEU A 95 9.59 -9.16 -0.76
CA LEU A 95 8.99 -10.36 -1.36
C LEU A 95 9.51 -11.65 -0.72
N TYR A 96 10.82 -11.74 -0.52
CA TYR A 96 11.45 -12.87 0.15
C TYR A 96 10.90 -13.06 1.57
N LEU A 97 10.86 -12.00 2.38
CA LEU A 97 10.32 -12.04 3.74
C LEU A 97 8.83 -12.39 3.77
N ALA A 98 8.04 -11.82 2.86
CA ALA A 98 6.61 -12.09 2.77
C ALA A 98 6.33 -13.55 2.43
N SER A 99 7.13 -14.16 1.55
CA SER A 99 7.00 -15.58 1.21
C SER A 99 7.28 -16.54 2.38
N HIS A 100 7.95 -16.06 3.43
CA HIS A 100 8.20 -16.79 4.68
C HIS A 100 7.28 -16.34 5.82
N GLY A 101 6.27 -15.50 5.55
CA GLY A 101 5.37 -14.97 6.58
C GLY A 101 6.01 -13.92 7.50
N CYS A 102 7.20 -13.42 7.18
CA CYS A 102 7.93 -12.42 7.97
C CYS A 102 7.61 -10.98 7.57
N ALA A 103 6.85 -10.76 6.49
CA ALA A 103 6.41 -9.44 6.06
C ALA A 103 5.01 -9.49 5.43
N ALA A 104 4.39 -8.33 5.27
CA ALA A 104 3.09 -8.22 4.61
C ALA A 104 3.19 -8.64 3.13
N GLN A 105 2.15 -9.30 2.62
CA GLN A 105 2.07 -9.63 1.20
C GLN A 105 2.00 -8.36 0.34
N ILE A 106 2.73 -8.33 -0.77
CA ILE A 106 2.67 -7.27 -1.77
C ILE A 106 1.61 -7.63 -2.81
N TYR A 107 0.70 -6.68 -3.07
CA TYR A 107 -0.40 -6.85 -4.03
C TYR A 107 -0.06 -6.25 -5.39
N ALA A 108 0.61 -5.09 -5.41
CA ALA A 108 1.01 -4.44 -6.65
C ALA A 108 2.13 -3.42 -6.44
N ARG A 109 2.81 -3.08 -7.53
CA ARG A 109 3.67 -1.90 -7.65
C ARG A 109 2.97 -0.86 -8.52
N PHE A 110 3.11 0.42 -8.19
CA PHE A 110 2.65 1.51 -9.03
C PHE A 110 3.74 2.57 -9.21
N SER A 111 3.53 3.53 -10.11
CA SER A 111 4.51 4.60 -10.33
C SER A 111 4.62 5.48 -9.07
N GLY A 112 5.71 5.29 -8.33
CA GLY A 112 5.99 6.02 -7.09
C GLY A 112 5.54 5.30 -5.82
N GLY A 113 5.29 3.99 -5.85
CA GLY A 113 4.98 3.26 -4.62
C GLY A 113 4.62 1.79 -4.79
N ILE A 114 4.17 1.19 -3.70
CA ILE A 114 3.69 -0.19 -3.63
C ILE A 114 2.41 -0.28 -2.81
N VAL A 115 1.61 -1.31 -3.10
CA VAL A 115 0.45 -1.71 -2.30
C VAL A 115 0.76 -3.01 -1.58
N SER A 116 0.56 -3.02 -0.27
CA SER A 116 0.81 -4.17 0.60
C SER A 116 -0.41 -4.47 1.48
N GLY A 117 -0.45 -5.67 2.03
CA GLY A 117 -1.46 -6.06 3.01
C GLY A 117 -1.31 -5.29 4.33
N PHE A 118 -2.43 -5.04 5.00
CA PHE A 118 -2.41 -4.50 6.36
C PHE A 118 -2.13 -5.61 7.37
N LEU A 119 -1.11 -5.43 8.22
CA LEU A 119 -0.85 -6.32 9.35
C LEU A 119 -1.56 -5.80 10.61
N PRO A 120 -2.49 -6.57 11.21
CA PRO A 120 -3.14 -6.17 12.46
C PRO A 120 -2.15 -6.19 13.62
N GLY A 121 -2.10 -5.08 14.36
CA GLY A 121 -1.25 -4.92 15.53
C GLY A 121 -1.28 -3.49 16.06
N ASN A 122 -0.59 -3.28 17.18
CA ASN A 122 -0.36 -1.98 17.79
C ASN A 122 1.13 -1.65 17.75
N THR A 123 1.48 -0.39 17.56
CA THR A 123 2.85 0.07 17.69
C THR A 123 3.27 0.02 19.17
N LEU A 124 4.52 -0.35 19.42
CA LEU A 124 5.09 -0.26 20.77
C LEU A 124 5.19 1.21 21.20
N THR A 125 4.79 1.50 22.43
CA THR A 125 4.98 2.80 23.09
C THR A 125 6.22 2.75 23.97
N VAL A 126 6.97 3.84 24.01
CA VAL A 126 8.01 4.07 25.03
C VAL A 126 7.30 4.71 26.23
N ASP A 127 7.09 3.91 27.29
CA ASP A 127 6.84 4.43 28.64
C ASP A 127 8.16 4.91 29.27
#